data_AF-A0A2M8QLD0-F1
#
_entry.id   AF-A0A2M8QLD0-F1
#
_cell.length_a   1.000
_cell.length_b   1.000
_cell.length_c   1.000
_cell.angle_alpha   90.00
_cell.angle_beta   90.00
_cell.angle_gamma   90.00
#
_symmetry.space_group_name_H-M   'P 1'
#
loop_
_entity.id
_entity.type
_entity.pdbx_description
1 polymer ?
#
loop_
_entity_poly.entity_id
_entity_poly.type
_entity_poly.pdbx_seq_one_letter_code
_entity_poly.pdbx_strand_id
1 'polypeptide(L)'
;MRIVIAAVIGVASLVLTPANASEIEGPGRFCGYSPIIDLMPGKKVTTLEGGIHGGGFRWEGAFGTLEVYGTGWASRPKGRIVKSRSADSPARFAQKRAEGGYQIAIWNGSHGAAYFTSPTPFTQSQLKAIDRVVLFEEGQSPSNCKSRTIFSWE
;
A
#
# COMPACT_ATOMS: atom_id res chain seq x y z
N MET A 1 -6.09 2.00 -66.63
CA MET A 1 -6.96 1.80 -65.45
C MET A 1 -6.04 1.69 -64.23
N ARG A 2 -5.97 2.74 -63.39
CA ARG A 2 -5.10 2.80 -62.21
C ARG A 2 -5.97 2.73 -60.96
N ILE A 3 -5.79 1.70 -60.14
CA ILE A 3 -6.46 1.57 -58.84
C ILE A 3 -5.47 2.10 -57.80
N VAL A 4 -5.82 3.19 -57.13
CA VAL A 4 -5.10 3.71 -55.98
C VAL A 4 -5.80 3.16 -54.73
N ILE A 5 -5.14 2.27 -54.00
CA ILE A 5 -5.62 1.77 -52.71
C ILE A 5 -5.08 2.72 -51.64
N ALA A 6 -5.96 3.53 -51.06
CA ALA A 6 -5.64 4.35 -49.90
C ALA A 6 -5.87 3.51 -48.62
N ALA A 7 -4.79 3.18 -47.91
CA ALA A 7 -4.85 2.56 -46.60
C ALA A 7 -5.16 3.63 -45.54
N VAL A 8 -6.33 3.55 -44.91
CA VAL A 8 -6.69 4.37 -43.76
C VAL A 8 -6.13 3.70 -42.50
N ILE A 9 -5.07 4.27 -41.94
CA ILE A 9 -4.51 3.85 -40.65
C ILE A 9 -5.42 4.43 -39.55
N GLY A 10 -6.27 3.59 -38.97
CA GLY A 10 -7.06 3.92 -37.80
C GLY A 10 -6.19 3.94 -36.54
N VAL A 11 -5.91 5.13 -36.02
CA VAL A 11 -5.25 5.30 -34.71
C VAL A 11 -6.30 5.04 -33.63
N ALA A 12 -6.28 3.86 -33.03
CA ALA A 12 -7.10 3.57 -31.85
C ALA A 12 -6.50 4.27 -30.63
N SER A 13 -7.12 5.37 -30.19
CA SER A 13 -6.80 6.01 -28.92
C SER A 13 -7.22 5.10 -27.77
N LEU A 14 -6.26 4.44 -27.14
CA LEU A 14 -6.46 3.74 -25.87
C LEU A 14 -6.82 4.77 -24.79
N VAL A 15 -8.10 4.83 -24.43
CA VAL A 15 -8.57 5.57 -23.26
C VAL A 15 -8.12 4.80 -22.02
N LEU A 16 -6.96 5.16 -21.46
CA LEU A 16 -6.55 4.72 -20.13
C LEU A 16 -7.45 5.42 -19.13
N THR A 17 -8.51 4.76 -18.68
CA THR A 17 -9.31 5.26 -17.56
C THR A 17 -8.42 5.29 -16.32
N PRO A 18 -8.25 6.44 -15.63
CA PRO A 18 -7.54 6.46 -14.38
C PRO A 18 -8.27 5.54 -13.40
N ALA A 19 -7.55 4.66 -12.72
CA ALA A 19 -8.12 3.85 -11.65
C ALA A 19 -8.71 4.80 -10.60
N ASN A 20 -10.04 4.75 -10.41
CA ASN A 20 -10.70 5.59 -9.43
C ASN A 20 -10.15 5.25 -8.04
N ALA A 21 -9.71 6.28 -7.29
CA ALA A 21 -9.36 6.14 -5.90
C ALA A 21 -10.54 5.51 -5.14
N SER A 22 -10.36 4.30 -4.61
CA SER A 22 -11.36 3.64 -3.77
C SER A 22 -11.21 4.14 -2.34
N GLU A 23 -12.30 4.64 -1.77
CA GLU A 23 -12.36 5.00 -0.36
C GLU A 23 -12.99 3.88 0.45
N ILE A 24 -12.36 3.54 1.57
CA ILE A 24 -12.83 2.50 2.49
C ILE A 24 -12.89 3.11 3.88
N GLU A 25 -14.11 3.21 4.39
CA GLU A 25 -14.36 3.65 5.76
C GLU A 25 -14.52 2.46 6.70
N GLY A 26 -13.99 2.62 7.91
CA GLY A 26 -14.19 1.70 9.01
C GLY A 26 -15.62 1.78 9.59
N PRO A 27 -16.11 0.71 10.23
CA PRO A 27 -15.38 -0.52 10.52
C PRO A 27 -15.20 -1.43 9.29
N GLY A 28 -14.02 -2.05 9.19
CA GLY A 28 -13.68 -2.98 8.13
C GLY A 28 -12.20 -3.33 8.08
N ARG A 29 -11.87 -4.44 7.41
CA ARG A 29 -10.49 -4.86 7.19
C ARG A 29 -10.05 -4.49 5.77
N PHE A 30 -9.05 -3.63 5.68
CA PHE A 30 -8.36 -3.33 4.42
C PHE A 30 -7.24 -4.34 4.21
N CYS A 31 -7.20 -4.96 3.03
CA CYS A 31 -6.12 -5.85 2.60
C CYS A 31 -5.65 -5.39 1.21
N GLY A 32 -4.65 -4.54 1.17
CA GLY A 32 -4.21 -3.98 -0.10
C GLY A 32 -2.73 -3.75 -0.12
N TYR A 33 -2.09 -4.16 -1.22
CA TYR A 33 -0.68 -3.96 -1.49
C TYR A 33 0.26 -4.51 -0.40
N SER A 34 -0.05 -5.62 0.27
CA SER A 34 0.64 -6.20 1.45
C SER A 34 0.10 -5.78 2.83
N PRO A 35 -0.16 -4.49 3.16
CA PRO A 35 -0.81 -4.12 4.42
C PRO A 35 -2.17 -4.75 4.65
N ILE A 36 -2.34 -5.27 5.87
CA ILE A 36 -3.62 -5.62 6.48
C ILE A 36 -3.88 -4.63 7.61
N ILE A 37 -4.96 -3.86 7.48
CA ILE A 37 -5.35 -2.83 8.44
C ILE A 37 -6.78 -3.06 8.87
N ASP A 38 -6.97 -3.31 10.17
CA ASP A 38 -8.27 -3.25 10.81
C ASP A 38 -8.64 -1.78 11.08
N LEU A 39 -9.51 -1.25 10.23
CA LEU A 39 -10.07 0.09 10.31
C LEU A 39 -11.15 0.10 11.39
N MET A 40 -10.90 0.86 12.44
CA MET A 40 -11.90 1.21 13.46
C MET A 40 -12.89 2.24 12.90
N PRO A 41 -14.05 2.45 13.53
CA PRO A 41 -14.97 3.54 13.17
C PRO A 41 -14.25 4.89 13.06
N GLY A 42 -14.58 5.67 12.03
CA GLY A 42 -13.97 6.98 11.76
C GLY A 42 -12.54 6.93 11.18
N LYS A 43 -12.04 5.74 10.80
CA LYS A 43 -10.79 5.61 10.04
C LYS A 43 -11.08 5.40 8.56
N LYS A 44 -10.23 5.96 7.70
CA LYS A 44 -10.40 5.89 6.24
C LYS A 44 -9.11 5.48 5.54
N VAL A 45 -9.24 4.65 4.52
CA VAL A 45 -8.19 4.42 3.52
C VAL A 45 -8.67 4.96 2.19
N THR A 46 -7.84 5.77 1.54
CA THR A 46 -8.03 6.23 0.15
C THR A 46 -6.93 5.61 -0.69
N THR A 47 -7.25 4.67 -1.58
CA THR A 47 -6.24 4.10 -2.49
C THR A 47 -5.81 5.17 -3.49
N LEU A 48 -4.50 5.31 -3.71
CA LEU A 48 -3.94 6.27 -4.66
C LEU A 48 -3.61 5.54 -5.95
N GLU A 49 -2.36 5.14 -6.11
CA GLU A 49 -1.86 4.40 -7.27
C GLU A 49 -1.54 2.94 -6.92
N GLY A 50 -1.53 2.06 -7.90
CA GLY A 50 -1.22 0.65 -7.72
C GLY A 50 -0.63 0.03 -8.98
N GLY A 51 0.29 -0.91 -8.79
CA GLY A 51 0.85 -1.78 -9.82
C GLY A 51 0.81 -3.24 -9.36
N ILE A 52 1.41 -4.12 -10.17
CA ILE A 52 1.33 -5.58 -9.98
C ILE A 52 1.86 -6.01 -8.60
N HIS A 53 2.96 -5.40 -8.12
CA HIS A 53 3.67 -5.84 -6.91
C HIS A 53 3.42 -4.97 -5.66
N GLY A 54 2.64 -3.90 -5.79
CA GLY A 54 2.51 -2.91 -4.72
C GLY A 54 1.70 -1.68 -5.11
N GLY A 55 1.52 -0.77 -4.16
CA GLY A 55 0.70 0.42 -4.38
C GLY A 55 0.64 1.36 -3.19
N GLY A 56 0.24 2.58 -3.48
CA GLY A 56 0.09 3.69 -2.55
C GLY A 56 -1.35 3.85 -2.07
N PHE A 57 -1.50 4.21 -0.80
CA PHE A 57 -2.76 4.66 -0.23
C PHE A 57 -2.53 5.67 0.89
N ARG A 58 -3.52 6.52 1.12
CA ARG A 58 -3.57 7.45 2.24
C ARG A 58 -4.41 6.85 3.35
N TRP A 59 -3.87 6.82 4.57
CA TRP A 59 -4.52 6.29 5.76
C TRP A 59 -4.78 7.39 6.78
N GLU A 60 -6.05 7.57 7.12
CA GLU A 60 -6.54 8.67 7.94
C GLU A 60 -7.26 8.14 9.20
N GLY A 61 -7.12 8.86 10.30
CA GLY A 61 -7.89 8.65 11.52
C GLY A 61 -7.49 9.65 12.61
N ALA A 62 -7.87 9.37 13.87
CA ALA A 62 -7.53 10.24 15.01
C ALA A 62 -6.01 10.41 15.25
N PHE A 63 -5.16 9.57 14.65
CA PHE A 63 -3.71 9.72 14.68
C PHE A 63 -3.18 10.72 13.62
N GLY A 64 -4.06 11.33 12.83
CA GLY A 64 -3.73 12.16 11.67
C GLY A 64 -3.69 11.35 10.38
N THR A 65 -2.83 11.78 9.46
CA THR A 65 -2.70 11.20 8.12
C THR A 65 -1.33 10.56 7.94
N LEU A 66 -1.32 9.40 7.29
CA LEU A 66 -0.13 8.70 6.84
C LEU A 66 -0.28 8.40 5.35
N GLU A 67 0.75 8.71 4.58
CA GLU A 67 0.91 8.14 3.24
C GLU A 67 1.60 6.79 3.37
N VAL A 68 1.10 5.79 2.66
CA VAL A 68 1.57 4.41 2.80
C VAL A 68 1.81 3.82 1.44
N TYR A 69 3.00 3.26 1.25
CA TYR A 69 3.31 2.39 0.11
C TYR A 69 3.51 0.97 0.60
N GLY A 70 2.69 0.04 0.11
CA GLY A 70 2.81 -1.38 0.40
C GLY A 70 3.38 -2.16 -0.79
N THR A 71 4.11 -3.24 -0.51
CA THR A 71 4.54 -4.19 -1.54
C THR A 71 4.66 -5.61 -0.98
N GLY A 72 4.16 -6.59 -1.75
CA GLY A 72 4.21 -8.01 -1.40
C GLY A 72 5.47 -8.74 -1.89
N TRP A 73 6.35 -8.03 -2.63
CA TRP A 73 7.57 -8.57 -3.25
C TRP A 73 8.77 -7.65 -2.99
N ALA A 74 9.03 -7.35 -1.72
CA ALA A 74 10.15 -6.52 -1.31
C ALA A 74 11.35 -7.34 -0.83
N SER A 75 12.54 -6.77 -1.04
CA SER A 75 13.71 -7.09 -0.22
C SER A 75 13.59 -6.46 1.18
N ARG A 76 14.31 -7.01 2.15
CA ARG A 76 14.40 -6.46 3.52
C ARG A 76 14.71 -4.95 3.48
N PRO A 77 13.89 -4.08 4.13
CA PRO A 77 14.19 -2.66 4.23
C PRO A 77 15.54 -2.38 4.88
N LYS A 78 16.21 -1.31 4.44
CA LYS A 78 17.47 -0.85 5.03
C LYS A 78 17.21 -0.11 6.35
N GLY A 79 18.15 -0.21 7.29
CA GLY A 79 18.15 0.54 8.55
C GLY A 79 18.13 -0.34 9.80
N ARG A 80 18.07 0.33 10.95
CA ARG A 80 18.03 -0.32 12.27
C ARG A 80 16.61 -0.77 12.59
N ILE A 81 16.46 -2.01 13.05
CA ILE A 81 15.21 -2.52 13.62
C ILE A 81 15.07 -1.98 15.04
N VAL A 82 13.91 -1.39 15.37
CA VAL A 82 13.59 -0.88 16.72
C VAL A 82 12.54 -1.72 17.43
N LYS A 83 11.80 -2.52 16.68
CA LYS A 83 10.89 -3.55 17.20
C LYS A 83 11.09 -4.81 16.37
N SER A 84 11.55 -5.88 17.00
CA SER A 84 11.76 -7.17 16.33
C SER A 84 10.44 -7.77 15.87
N ARG A 85 10.51 -8.60 14.82
CA ARG A 85 9.38 -9.39 14.34
C ARG A 85 8.91 -10.37 15.43
N SER A 86 7.61 -10.61 15.50
CA SER A 86 6.99 -11.74 16.21
C SER A 86 6.09 -12.53 15.26
N ALA A 87 5.43 -13.59 15.76
CA ALA A 87 4.49 -14.38 14.95
C ALA A 87 3.38 -13.51 14.33
N ASP A 88 2.88 -12.53 15.08
CA ASP A 88 1.72 -11.72 14.70
C ASP A 88 2.07 -10.27 14.35
N SER A 89 3.36 -9.92 14.29
CA SER A 89 3.76 -8.52 14.06
C SER A 89 5.04 -8.42 13.22
N PRO A 90 5.03 -7.58 12.17
CA PRO A 90 6.22 -7.34 11.37
C PRO A 90 7.30 -6.61 12.19
N ALA A 91 8.56 -6.74 11.77
CA ALA A 91 9.62 -5.91 12.31
C ALA A 91 9.37 -4.45 11.95
N ARG A 92 9.57 -3.52 12.88
CA ARG A 92 9.54 -2.06 12.62
C ARG A 92 10.93 -1.48 12.63
N PHE A 93 11.24 -0.69 11.61
CA PHE A 93 12.51 0.02 11.47
C PHE A 93 12.44 1.38 12.17
N ALA A 94 13.60 1.89 12.57
CA ALA A 94 13.74 3.25 13.08
C ALA A 94 13.25 4.24 12.02
N GLN A 95 12.64 5.34 12.47
CA GLN A 95 12.34 6.44 11.56
C GLN A 95 13.63 7.00 10.98
N LYS A 96 13.57 7.41 9.72
CA LYS A 96 14.63 8.14 9.02
C LYS A 96 14.06 9.35 8.31
N ARG A 97 14.90 10.34 8.02
CA ARG A 97 14.56 11.38 7.05
C ARG A 97 14.54 10.76 5.66
N ALA A 98 13.56 11.16 4.87
CA ALA A 98 13.42 10.83 3.46
C ALA A 98 13.01 12.11 2.71
N GLU A 99 12.96 12.05 1.38
CA GLU A 99 12.46 13.16 0.57
C GLU A 99 11.05 13.55 1.04
N GLY A 100 10.84 14.83 1.31
CA GLY A 100 9.54 15.36 1.74
C GLY A 100 9.13 15.07 3.19
N GLY A 101 9.93 14.36 4.01
CA GLY A 101 9.60 14.17 5.42
C GLY A 101 10.31 13.04 6.15
N TYR A 102 9.54 12.27 6.91
CA TYR A 102 9.99 11.15 7.72
C TYR A 102 9.39 9.86 7.18
N GLN A 103 10.18 8.79 7.20
CA GLN A 103 9.74 7.47 6.76
C GLN A 103 10.01 6.41 7.84
N ILE A 104 9.06 5.49 8.02
CA ILE A 104 9.22 4.24 8.75
C ILE A 104 8.88 3.09 7.81
N ALA A 105 9.63 1.99 7.92
CA ALA A 105 9.31 0.75 7.24
C ALA A 105 8.87 -0.32 8.25
N ILE A 106 8.00 -1.22 7.82
CA ILE A 106 7.72 -2.50 8.47
C ILE A 106 7.98 -3.65 7.48
N TRP A 107 8.38 -4.81 8.00
CA TRP A 107 8.73 -5.98 7.19
C TRP A 107 8.32 -7.28 7.85
N ASN A 108 7.69 -8.18 7.10
CA ASN A 108 7.19 -9.46 7.62
C ASN A 108 8.30 -10.52 7.81
N GLY A 109 9.56 -10.21 7.54
CA GLY A 109 10.66 -11.18 7.62
C GLY A 109 10.90 -12.00 6.35
N SER A 110 10.11 -11.77 5.30
CA SER A 110 10.16 -12.46 4.00
C SER A 110 10.01 -11.40 2.88
N HIS A 111 8.87 -11.30 2.20
CA HIS A 111 8.68 -10.40 1.06
C HIS A 111 7.68 -9.26 1.29
N GLY A 112 6.82 -9.36 2.30
CA GLY A 112 5.87 -8.31 2.63
C GLY A 112 6.54 -7.11 3.31
N ALA A 113 6.38 -5.91 2.75
CA ALA A 113 6.85 -4.66 3.34
C ALA A 113 5.84 -3.52 3.18
N ALA A 114 5.90 -2.56 4.10
CA ALA A 114 5.19 -1.29 3.94
C ALA A 114 6.01 -0.12 4.46
N TYR A 115 5.88 1.01 3.78
CA TYR A 115 6.58 2.24 4.04
C TYR A 115 5.56 3.32 4.35
N PHE A 116 5.69 3.93 5.53
CA PHE A 116 4.82 5.02 6.00
C PHE A 116 5.60 6.31 5.91
N THR A 117 4.98 7.35 5.38
CA THR A 117 5.54 8.71 5.29
C THR A 117 4.68 9.72 6.04
N SER A 118 5.35 10.70 6.65
CA SER A 118 4.73 11.83 7.33
C SER A 118 5.60 13.09 7.15
N PRO A 119 5.02 14.28 6.98
CA PRO A 119 5.81 15.52 6.84
C PRO A 119 6.53 15.93 8.14
N THR A 120 6.12 15.37 9.29
CA THR A 120 6.70 15.65 10.61
C THR A 120 7.19 14.35 11.26
N PRO A 121 8.04 14.41 12.31
CA PRO A 121 8.44 13.20 13.03
C PRO A 121 7.24 12.39 13.50
N PHE A 122 7.34 11.06 13.45
CA PHE A 122 6.21 10.20 13.81
C PHE A 122 5.83 10.39 15.28
N THR A 123 4.57 10.73 15.49
CA THR A 123 3.96 10.83 16.82
C THR A 123 3.71 9.45 17.42
N GLN A 124 3.55 9.39 18.74
CA GLN A 124 3.23 8.12 19.42
C GLN A 124 1.90 7.51 18.97
N SER A 125 0.91 8.33 18.60
CA SER A 125 -0.37 7.84 18.06
C SER A 125 -0.19 7.19 16.69
N GLN A 126 0.63 7.77 15.80
CA GLN A 126 0.99 7.16 14.51
C GLN A 126 1.80 5.88 14.71
N LEU A 127 2.77 5.86 15.63
CA LEU A 127 3.54 4.63 15.92
C LEU A 127 2.63 3.51 16.44
N LYS A 128 1.68 3.82 17.33
CA LYS A 128 0.65 2.86 17.78
C LYS A 128 -0.27 2.42 16.64
N ALA A 129 -0.56 3.29 15.68
CA ALA A 129 -1.34 2.91 14.51
C ALA A 129 -0.56 1.91 13.64
N ILE A 130 0.70 2.21 13.32
CA ILE A 130 1.60 1.36 12.53
C ILE A 130 1.81 0.00 13.20
N ASP A 131 1.96 -0.03 14.52
CA ASP A 131 2.18 -1.25 15.29
C ASP A 131 1.02 -2.26 15.23
N ARG A 132 -0.16 -1.86 14.72
CA ARG A 132 -1.32 -2.74 14.49
C ARG A 132 -1.38 -3.30 13.06
N VAL A 133 -0.47 -2.88 12.18
CA VAL A 133 -0.46 -3.31 10.78
C VAL A 133 0.20 -4.67 10.67
N VAL A 134 -0.49 -5.61 10.04
CA VAL A 134 0.06 -6.92 9.65
C VAL A 134 0.37 -6.88 8.16
N LEU A 135 1.23 -7.77 7.69
CA LEU A 135 1.64 -7.86 6.29
C LEU A 135 1.40 -9.27 5.76
N PHE A 136 0.83 -9.36 4.56
CA PHE A 136 0.88 -10.56 3.73
C PHE A 136 1.90 -10.38 2.60
N GLU A 137 2.30 -11.46 1.94
CA GLU A 137 3.16 -11.41 0.75
C GLU A 137 2.49 -12.05 -0.47
N GLU A 138 3.09 -11.85 -1.64
CA GLU A 138 2.55 -12.42 -2.88
C GLU A 138 2.35 -13.94 -2.77
N GLY A 139 1.24 -14.44 -3.31
CA GLY A 139 0.80 -15.83 -3.16
C GLY A 139 0.00 -16.13 -1.89
N GLN A 140 -0.08 -15.20 -0.93
CA GLN A 140 -0.94 -15.34 0.24
C GLN A 140 -2.33 -14.72 0.01
N SER A 141 -3.35 -15.34 0.58
CA SER A 141 -4.74 -14.86 0.52
C SER A 141 -5.27 -14.47 1.91
N PRO A 142 -5.19 -13.19 2.31
CA PRO A 142 -5.76 -12.75 3.58
C PRO A 142 -7.30 -12.88 3.58
N SER A 143 -7.84 -13.27 4.75
CA SER A 143 -9.27 -13.49 4.96
C SER A 143 -9.97 -12.25 5.52
N ASN A 144 -11.30 -12.22 5.35
CA ASN A 144 -12.20 -11.17 5.88
C ASN A 144 -11.92 -9.76 5.38
N CYS A 145 -11.35 -9.61 4.19
CA CYS A 145 -11.02 -8.32 3.60
C CYS A 145 -12.29 -7.67 3.01
N LYS A 146 -12.63 -6.47 3.48
CA LYS A 146 -13.72 -5.63 2.92
C LYS A 146 -13.32 -5.02 1.58
N SER A 147 -12.03 -4.84 1.36
CA SER A 147 -11.45 -4.51 0.06
C SER A 147 -10.17 -5.30 -0.14
N ARG A 148 -10.00 -5.77 -1.39
CA ARG A 148 -8.84 -6.51 -1.86
C ARG A 148 -8.29 -5.77 -3.08
N THR A 149 -7.03 -5.35 -3.02
CA THR A 149 -6.23 -5.05 -4.21
C THR A 149 -5.25 -6.18 -4.48
N ILE A 150 -5.73 -7.42 -4.32
CA ILE A 150 -4.95 -8.62 -4.57
C ILE A 150 -5.16 -8.96 -6.05
N PHE A 151 -4.11 -8.85 -6.86
CA PHE A 151 -4.10 -9.53 -8.16
C PHE A 151 -3.83 -11.01 -7.87
N SER A 152 -4.86 -11.84 -8.00
CA SER A 152 -4.73 -13.30 -8.03
C SER A 152 -4.25 -13.68 -9.42
N TRP A 153 -3.15 -14.42 -9.52
CA TRP A 153 -2.74 -15.07 -10.76
C TRP A 153 -3.66 -16.26 -10.99
N GLU A 154 -4.79 -16.02 -11.65
CA GLU A 154 -5.54 -17.06 -12.37
C GLU A 154 -5.37 -16.86 -13.87
#